data_AF-A0A221NMR1-F1
#
_entry.id   AF-A0A221NMR1-F1
#
_cell.length_a   1.000
_cell.length_b   1.000
_cell.length_c   1.000
_cell.angle_alpha   90.00
_cell.angle_beta   90.00
_cell.angle_gamma   90.00
#
_symmetry.space_group_name_H-M   'P 1'
#
loop_
_entity.id
_entity.type
_entity.pdbx_description
1 polymer ?
#
loop_
_entity_poly.entity_id
_entity_poly.type
_entity_poly.pdbx_seq_one_letter_code
_entity_poly.pdbx_strand_id
1 'polypeptide(L)'
;MKAELTWQEAKAHAQAIQLEIVALIPKDAVISIDQKKKGVLLSCDKTQHNWNASTTVTVAEGTKIQSVVKDIEAHYRANGLNVSVDRNVNENYRIQIDPPAPGESYIVSEGLSPNEIRIASGSECFTLPEGIYPGGDF
;
A
#
# COMPACT_ATOMS: atom_id res chain seq x y z
N MET A 1 -3.40 -18.36 23.55
CA MET A 1 -4.07 -17.14 23.04
C MET A 1 -3.12 -16.51 22.04
N LYS A 2 -3.55 -16.22 20.81
CA LYS A 2 -2.73 -15.46 19.86
C LYS A 2 -2.63 -14.04 20.43
N ALA A 3 -1.43 -13.46 20.50
CA ALA A 3 -1.31 -12.06 20.92
C ALA A 3 -2.14 -11.17 19.97
N GLU A 4 -2.82 -10.17 20.51
CA GLU A 4 -3.50 -9.18 19.67
C GLU A 4 -2.48 -8.40 18.85
N LEU A 5 -2.76 -8.20 17.57
CA LEU A 5 -1.91 -7.44 16.66
C LEU A 5 -1.78 -6.00 17.14
N THR A 6 -0.54 -5.55 17.37
CA THR A 6 -0.28 -4.15 17.73
C THR A 6 -0.28 -3.24 16.50
N TRP A 7 -0.55 -1.95 16.70
CA TRP A 7 -0.49 -0.98 15.61
C TRP A 7 0.91 -0.89 14.97
N GLN A 8 1.97 -1.09 15.76
CA GLN A 8 3.35 -1.11 15.27
C GLN A 8 3.60 -2.31 14.35
N GLU A 9 3.10 -3.49 14.72
CA GLU A 9 3.22 -4.70 13.89
C GLU A 9 2.41 -4.56 12.60
N ALA A 10 1.16 -4.07 12.69
CA ALA A 10 0.31 -3.82 11.53
C ALA A 10 0.96 -2.83 10.55
N LYS A 11 1.53 -1.73 11.08
CA LYS A 11 2.30 -0.76 10.32
C LYS A 11 3.54 -1.38 9.68
N ALA A 12 4.34 -2.11 10.45
CA ALA A 12 5.58 -2.72 9.95
C ALA A 12 5.29 -3.73 8.84
N HIS A 13 4.23 -4.52 8.99
CA HIS A 13 3.75 -5.44 7.96
C HIS A 13 3.35 -4.67 6.68
N ALA A 14 2.52 -3.64 6.81
CA ALA A 14 2.10 -2.84 5.66
C ALA A 14 3.28 -2.18 4.94
N GLN A 15 4.26 -1.66 5.67
CA GLN A 15 5.48 -1.09 5.10
C GLN A 15 6.35 -2.16 4.43
N ALA A 16 6.40 -3.38 4.95
CA ALA A 16 7.13 -4.48 4.32
C ALA A 16 6.49 -4.86 2.97
N ILE A 17 5.18 -5.05 2.92
CA ILE A 17 4.47 -5.38 1.67
C ILE A 17 4.59 -4.24 0.64
N GLN A 18 4.54 -2.97 1.07
CA GLN A 18 4.83 -1.86 0.16
C GLN A 18 6.21 -2.03 -0.52
N LEU A 19 7.25 -2.41 0.24
CA LEU A 19 8.59 -2.62 -0.32
C LEU A 19 8.68 -3.89 -1.17
N GLU A 20 7.89 -4.92 -0.89
CA GLU A 20 7.74 -6.09 -1.77
C GLU A 20 7.15 -5.70 -3.12
N ILE A 21 6.12 -4.83 -3.13
CA ILE A 21 5.55 -4.28 -4.37
C ILE A 21 6.61 -3.45 -5.11
N VAL A 22 7.40 -2.63 -4.41
CA VAL A 22 8.51 -1.88 -5.03
C VAL A 22 9.52 -2.82 -5.67
N ALA A 23 9.82 -3.97 -5.07
CA ALA A 23 10.77 -4.93 -5.59
C ALA A 23 10.33 -5.59 -6.92
N LEU A 24 9.05 -5.48 -7.29
CA LEU A 24 8.50 -5.93 -8.58
C LEU A 24 8.69 -4.89 -9.69
N ILE A 25 9.06 -3.64 -9.36
CA ILE A 25 9.35 -2.59 -10.34
C ILE A 25 10.75 -2.86 -10.94
N PRO A 26 10.94 -2.71 -12.27
CA PRO A 26 12.25 -2.87 -12.90
C PRO A 26 13.32 -2.01 -12.21
N LYS A 27 14.37 -2.65 -11.69
CA LYS A 27 15.37 -1.99 -10.84
C LYS A 27 16.14 -0.88 -11.56
N ASP A 28 16.33 -1.03 -12.86
CA ASP A 28 16.96 -0.06 -13.76
C ASP A 28 16.07 1.15 -14.04
N ALA A 29 14.75 1.03 -13.84
CA ALA A 29 13.82 2.13 -13.95
C ALA A 29 13.68 2.94 -12.65
N VAL A 30 14.04 2.40 -11.47
CA VAL A 30 13.85 3.09 -10.18
C VAL A 30 14.93 4.15 -9.96
N ILE A 31 14.51 5.41 -9.79
CA ILE A 31 15.39 6.54 -9.44
C ILE A 31 15.44 6.74 -7.92
N SER A 32 14.26 6.74 -7.27
CA SER A 32 14.17 6.96 -5.83
C SER A 32 12.92 6.32 -5.24
N ILE A 33 12.96 6.07 -3.93
CA ILE A 33 11.85 5.49 -3.16
C ILE A 33 11.64 6.39 -1.93
N ASP A 34 10.44 6.97 -1.79
CA ASP A 34 9.99 7.71 -0.61
C ASP A 34 8.88 6.92 0.09
N GLN A 35 9.24 6.10 1.08
CA GLN A 35 8.28 5.42 1.95
C GLN A 35 7.93 6.32 3.13
N LYS A 36 6.64 6.64 3.29
CA LYS A 36 6.18 7.43 4.43
C LYS A 36 6.39 6.67 5.74
N LYS A 37 7.18 7.28 6.63
CA LYS A 37 7.42 6.78 8.00
C LYS A 37 6.23 6.95 8.93
N LYS A 38 5.34 7.87 8.60
CA LYS A 38 4.14 8.21 9.37
C LYS A 38 2.91 8.06 8.48
N GLY A 39 1.79 7.71 9.09
CA GLY A 39 0.49 7.59 8.45
C GLY A 39 -0.63 8.11 9.33
N VAL A 40 -1.85 7.86 8.88
CA VAL A 40 -3.09 8.18 9.60
C VAL A 40 -3.83 6.91 9.94
N LEU A 41 -4.69 6.96 10.95
CA LEU A 41 -5.59 5.85 11.27
C LEU A 41 -6.95 6.08 10.63
N LEU A 42 -7.46 5.06 9.94
CA LEU A 42 -8.84 5.04 9.47
C LEU A 42 -9.62 3.98 10.26
N SER A 43 -10.91 4.23 10.48
CA SER A 43 -11.79 3.28 11.18
C SER A 43 -12.09 2.09 10.28
N CYS A 44 -11.83 0.89 10.80
CA CYS A 44 -12.36 -0.35 10.25
C CYS A 44 -13.79 -0.59 10.76
N ASP A 45 -13.97 -0.41 12.07
CA ASP A 45 -15.26 -0.47 12.76
C ASP A 45 -15.26 0.46 13.99
N LYS A 46 -16.24 0.27 14.89
CA LYS A 46 -16.40 1.09 16.11
C LYS A 46 -15.20 1.07 17.06
N THR A 47 -14.36 0.05 17.00
CA THR A 47 -13.28 -0.24 17.95
C THR A 47 -11.92 -0.49 17.31
N GLN A 48 -11.90 -0.78 16.01
CA GLN A 48 -10.69 -1.12 15.27
C GLN A 48 -10.34 -0.05 14.24
N HIS A 49 -9.04 0.07 14.01
CA HIS A 49 -8.44 0.98 13.05
C HIS A 49 -7.44 0.24 12.17
N ASN A 50 -7.19 0.76 10.97
CA ASN A 50 -6.02 0.40 10.19
C ASN A 50 -5.11 1.61 9.99
N TRP A 51 -3.82 1.34 9.90
CA TRP A 51 -2.81 2.34 9.58
C TRP A 51 -2.75 2.54 8.07
N ASN A 52 -2.79 3.80 7.63
CA ASN A 52 -2.80 4.17 6.23
C ASN A 52 -1.66 5.12 5.90
N ALA A 53 -0.88 4.76 4.89
CA ALA A 53 0.15 5.62 4.34
C ALA A 53 0.47 5.20 2.91
N SER A 54 1.66 5.56 2.43
CA SER A 54 2.07 5.23 1.08
C SER A 54 3.57 5.20 0.89
N THR A 55 4.00 4.51 -0.17
CA THR A 55 5.31 4.66 -0.78
C THR A 55 5.14 5.29 -2.17
N THR A 56 5.98 6.27 -2.49
CA THR A 56 6.10 6.84 -3.84
C THR A 56 7.43 6.41 -4.43
N VAL A 57 7.41 5.87 -5.64
CA VAL A 57 8.60 5.48 -6.40
C VAL A 57 8.74 6.42 -7.59
N THR A 58 9.83 7.17 -7.65
CA THR A 58 10.17 7.93 -8.86
C THR A 58 10.88 6.99 -9.83
N VAL A 59 10.41 6.95 -11.07
CA VAL A 59 10.97 6.12 -12.14
C VAL A 59 11.62 6.97 -13.22
N ALA A 60 12.48 6.36 -14.04
CA ALA A 60 13.12 7.01 -15.17
C ALA A 60 12.10 7.49 -16.20
N GLU A 61 12.41 8.62 -16.84
CA GLU A 61 11.59 9.15 -17.93
C GLU A 61 11.40 8.11 -19.03
N GLY A 62 10.20 8.03 -19.59
CA GLY A 62 9.85 7.05 -20.62
C GLY A 62 9.51 5.65 -20.09
N THR A 63 9.60 5.43 -18.77
CA THR A 63 9.09 4.20 -18.15
C THR A 63 7.60 4.04 -18.43
N LYS A 64 7.21 2.88 -18.98
CA LYS A 64 5.81 2.55 -19.23
C LYS A 64 5.13 2.12 -17.93
N ILE A 65 4.73 3.08 -17.09
CA ILE A 65 4.15 2.83 -15.76
C ILE A 65 2.96 1.86 -15.83
N GLN A 66 2.05 2.03 -16.79
CA GLN A 66 0.92 1.13 -16.94
C GLN A 66 1.36 -0.34 -17.16
N SER A 67 2.44 -0.59 -17.90
CA SER A 67 2.99 -1.94 -18.07
C SER A 67 3.52 -2.50 -16.75
N VAL A 68 4.26 -1.70 -15.98
CA VAL A 68 4.76 -2.08 -14.65
C VAL A 68 3.62 -2.44 -13.71
N VAL A 69 2.55 -1.62 -13.65
CA VAL A 69 1.39 -1.90 -12.79
C VAL A 69 0.66 -3.18 -13.21
N LYS A 70 0.59 -3.49 -14.51
CA LYS A 70 0.04 -4.77 -15.01
C LYS A 70 0.91 -5.97 -14.65
N ASP A 71 2.23 -5.82 -14.63
CA ASP A 71 3.13 -6.89 -14.22
C ASP A 71 2.97 -7.19 -12.71
N ILE A 72 2.78 -6.15 -11.88
CA ILE A 72 2.46 -6.28 -10.45
C ILE A 72 1.11 -7.00 -10.27
N GLU A 73 0.09 -6.63 -11.04
CA GLU A 73 -1.20 -7.34 -11.03
C GLU A 73 -1.04 -8.82 -11.34
N ALA A 74 -0.34 -9.15 -12.43
CA ALA A 74 -0.13 -10.51 -12.87
C ALA A 74 0.59 -11.34 -11.79
N HIS A 75 1.58 -10.75 -11.13
CA HIS A 75 2.29 -11.37 -10.01
C HIS A 75 1.33 -11.76 -8.87
N TYR A 76 0.51 -10.84 -8.38
CA TYR A 76 -0.37 -11.12 -7.24
C TYR A 76 -1.54 -12.07 -7.60
N ARG A 77 -2.08 -11.96 -8.82
CA ARG A 77 -3.07 -12.93 -9.30
C ARG A 77 -2.48 -14.34 -9.41
N ALA A 78 -1.26 -14.49 -9.91
CA ALA A 78 -0.58 -15.78 -10.00
C ALA A 78 -0.32 -16.41 -8.62
N ASN A 79 -0.15 -15.58 -7.59
CA ASN A 79 -0.03 -16.00 -6.19
C ASN A 79 -1.39 -16.19 -5.48
N GLY A 80 -2.51 -16.12 -6.22
CA GLY A 80 -3.84 -16.43 -5.70
C GLY A 80 -4.51 -15.32 -4.90
N LEU A 81 -3.97 -14.10 -4.90
CA LEU A 81 -4.64 -12.96 -4.25
C LEU A 81 -5.77 -12.40 -5.11
N ASN A 82 -6.76 -11.84 -4.43
CA ASN A 82 -7.77 -11.04 -5.08
C ASN A 82 -7.16 -9.70 -5.50
N VAL A 83 -7.34 -9.36 -6.79
CA VAL A 83 -6.91 -8.07 -7.35
C VAL A 83 -8.06 -7.50 -8.15
N SER A 84 -8.48 -6.29 -7.80
CA SER A 84 -9.45 -5.51 -8.56
C SER A 84 -8.74 -4.45 -9.41
N VAL A 85 -9.37 -4.07 -10.53
CA VAL A 85 -8.81 -3.15 -11.50
C VAL A 85 -9.85 -2.08 -11.80
N ASP A 86 -9.40 -0.82 -11.80
CA ASP A 86 -10.22 0.32 -12.18
C ASP A 86 -9.36 1.43 -12.81
N ARG A 87 -9.86 2.66 -12.72
CA ARG A 87 -9.15 3.88 -13.11
C ARG A 87 -9.03 4.81 -11.90
N ASN A 88 -7.88 5.48 -11.79
CA ASN A 88 -7.75 6.59 -10.85
C ASN A 88 -8.41 7.86 -11.41
N VAL A 89 -8.38 8.96 -10.64
CA VAL A 89 -9.01 10.25 -11.03
C VAL A 89 -8.43 10.88 -12.31
N ASN A 90 -7.26 10.42 -12.75
CA ASN A 90 -6.59 10.85 -13.97
C ASN A 90 -6.77 9.84 -15.12
N GLU A 91 -7.70 8.90 -15.01
CA GLU A 91 -7.93 7.81 -15.98
C GLU A 91 -6.74 6.85 -16.16
N ASN A 92 -5.78 6.87 -15.24
CA ASN A 92 -4.64 5.95 -15.26
C ASN A 92 -5.06 4.58 -14.70
N TYR A 93 -4.41 3.54 -15.22
CA TYR A 93 -4.61 2.17 -14.76
C TYR A 93 -4.25 2.05 -13.28
N ARG A 94 -5.18 1.51 -12.48
CA ARG A 94 -5.01 1.32 -11.04
C ARG A 94 -5.46 -0.08 -10.66
N ILE A 95 -4.71 -0.68 -9.76
CA ILE A 95 -5.05 -1.97 -9.15
C ILE A 95 -5.21 -1.79 -7.65
N GLN A 96 -6.08 -2.61 -7.07
CA GLN A 96 -6.18 -2.79 -5.63
C GLN A 96 -5.99 -4.28 -5.34
N ILE A 97 -4.99 -4.58 -4.51
CA ILE A 97 -4.65 -5.90 -4.01
C ILE A 97 -5.31 -6.03 -2.64
N ASP A 98 -6.11 -7.06 -2.46
CA ASP A 98 -6.88 -7.32 -1.24
C ASP A 98 -6.41 -8.62 -0.58
N PRO A 99 -5.43 -8.56 0.34
CA PRO A 99 -5.08 -9.70 1.17
C PRO A 99 -6.26 -10.16 2.05
N PRO A 100 -6.23 -11.40 2.57
CA PRO A 100 -7.32 -11.93 3.39
C PRO A 100 -7.54 -11.21 4.73
N ALA A 101 -6.54 -10.47 5.21
CA ALA A 101 -6.61 -9.80 6.51
C ALA A 101 -7.61 -8.62 6.46
N PRO A 102 -8.53 -8.49 7.44
CA PRO A 102 -9.52 -7.42 7.44
C PRO A 102 -8.88 -6.03 7.38
N GLY A 103 -9.39 -5.18 6.49
CA GLY A 103 -8.92 -3.80 6.29
C GLY A 103 -7.57 -3.66 5.60
N GLU A 104 -6.85 -4.76 5.37
CA GLU A 104 -5.59 -4.74 4.64
C GLU A 104 -5.85 -4.55 3.14
N SER A 105 -5.18 -3.58 2.53
CA SER A 105 -5.30 -3.30 1.11
C SER A 105 -4.09 -2.55 0.58
N TYR A 106 -3.74 -2.78 -0.69
CA TYR A 106 -2.67 -2.06 -1.38
C TYR A 106 -3.13 -1.57 -2.74
N ILE A 107 -3.06 -0.27 -2.95
CA ILE A 107 -3.49 0.37 -4.20
C ILE A 107 -2.25 0.85 -4.94
N VAL A 108 -2.09 0.37 -6.17
CA VAL A 108 -0.94 0.71 -7.02
C VAL A 108 -1.44 1.40 -8.29
N SER A 109 -0.92 2.60 -8.57
CA SER A 109 -1.19 3.34 -9.80
C SER A 109 -0.05 4.28 -10.13
N GLU A 110 -0.16 4.96 -11.27
CA GLU A 110 0.61 6.18 -11.49
C GLU A 110 0.33 7.21 -10.38
N GLY A 111 1.38 7.93 -9.99
CA GLY A 111 1.36 8.93 -8.92
C GLY A 111 0.69 10.23 -9.33
N LEU A 112 0.86 11.25 -8.49
CA LEU A 112 0.27 12.57 -8.72
C LEU A 112 1.16 13.44 -9.61
N SER A 113 2.46 13.15 -9.66
CA SER A 113 3.41 13.80 -10.55
C SER A 113 3.84 12.85 -11.67
N PRO A 114 4.35 13.37 -12.81
CA PRO A 114 4.91 12.53 -13.86
C PRO A 114 6.02 11.62 -13.35
N ASN A 115 6.16 10.45 -13.95
CA ASN A 115 7.20 9.47 -13.63
C ASN A 115 7.16 8.98 -12.17
N GLU A 116 5.97 8.91 -11.56
CA GLU A 116 5.78 8.35 -10.23
C GLU A 116 4.88 7.12 -10.27
N ILE A 117 5.24 6.10 -9.50
CA ILE A 117 4.35 5.01 -9.12
C ILE A 117 4.00 5.21 -7.65
N ARG A 118 2.71 5.27 -7.36
CA ARG A 118 2.19 5.40 -6.00
C ARG A 118 1.63 4.08 -5.51
N ILE A 119 2.10 3.67 -4.34
CA ILE A 119 1.65 2.48 -3.61
C ILE A 119 1.02 2.97 -2.31
N ALA A 120 -0.31 3.09 -2.26
CA ALA A 120 -1.03 3.38 -1.02
C ALA A 120 -1.34 2.06 -0.29
N SER A 121 -1.37 2.08 1.04
CA SER A 121 -1.68 0.91 1.85
C SER A 121 -2.64 1.24 2.98
N GLY A 122 -3.56 0.32 3.28
CA GLY A 122 -4.16 0.13 4.60
C GLY A 122 -3.63 -1.15 5.22
N SER A 123 -3.25 -1.12 6.50
CA SER A 123 -2.81 -2.32 7.24
C SER A 123 -3.98 -3.25 7.60
N GLU A 124 -3.66 -4.43 8.14
CA GLU A 124 -4.63 -5.21 8.92
C GLU A 124 -5.20 -4.35 10.07
N CYS A 125 -6.49 -4.54 10.37
CA CYS A 125 -7.17 -3.86 11.46
C CYS A 125 -6.62 -4.29 12.83
N PHE A 126 -6.43 -3.32 13.71
CA PHE A 126 -5.99 -3.53 15.09
C PHE A 126 -6.82 -2.68 16.06
N THR A 127 -6.79 -3.06 17.34
CA THR A 127 -7.34 -2.25 18.42
C THR A 127 -6.24 -1.41 19.04
N LEU A 128 -6.49 -0.11 19.21
CA LEU A 128 -5.54 0.75 19.90
C LEU A 128 -5.50 0.41 21.40
N PRO A 129 -4.31 0.40 22.02
CA PRO A 129 -4.22 0.34 23.47
C PRO A 129 -4.99 1.49 24.12
N GLU A 130 -5.57 1.24 25.29
CA GLU A 130 -6.26 2.26 26.07
C GLU A 130 -5.33 3.48 26.32
N GLY A 131 -5.87 4.69 26.17
CA GLY A 131 -5.13 5.94 26.37
C GLY A 131 -4.32 6.44 25.16
N ILE A 132 -4.25 5.69 24.06
CA ILE A 132 -3.65 6.17 22.81
C ILE A 132 -4.67 7.03 22.04
N TYR A 133 -4.28 8.27 21.71
CA TYR A 133 -5.12 9.19 20.93
C TYR A 133 -5.09 8.84 19.43
N PRO A 134 -6.22 8.49 18.79
CA PRO A 134 -6.24 8.02 17.39
C PRO A 134 -5.86 9.08 16.34
N GLY A 135 -5.85 10.37 16.70
CA GLY A 135 -5.53 11.48 15.79
C GLY A 135 -4.04 11.88 15.76
N GLY A 136 -3.15 11.08 16.35
CA GLY A 136 -1.71 11.30 16.32
C GLY A 136 -1.04 10.93 15.00
N ASP A 137 0.27 11.15 14.93
CA ASP A 137 1.13 10.61 13.87
C ASP A 137 1.54 9.17 14.23
N PHE A 138 1.19 8.21 13.39
CA PHE A 138 1.48 6.78 13.61
C PHE A 138 2.55 6.25 12.69
#